data_AF-A0A518BY87-F1
#
_entry.id   AF-A0A518BY87-F1
#
_cell.length_a   1.000
_cell.length_b   1.000
_cell.length_c   1.000
_cell.angle_alpha   90.00
_cell.angle_beta   90.00
_cell.angle_gamma   90.00
#
_symmetry.space_group_name_H-M   'P 1'
#
loop_
_entity.id
_entity.type
_entity.pdbx_description
1 polymer ?
#
loop_
_entity_poly.entity_id
_entity_poly.type
_entity_poly.pdbx_seq_one_letter_code
_entity_poly.pdbx_strand_id
1 'polypeptide(L)'
;MQQPSKHEARASARKFWFFCVVLAVSAVWGFAWADQLLWSGDRTNRFLVVASFGLVALSAPVGALVRMQVFKRHWVGQAVTPMGFVRGTRVFLLVELTGIVAAGGLMLFARPPVSVFWGYGLVALLVLAVGYPRGIPMNTRLPEFSISHSKRL
;
A
#
# COMPACT_ATOMS: atom_id res chain seq x y z
N MET A 1 18.44 -6.52 21.66
CA MET A 1 17.16 -6.63 20.94
C MET A 1 16.05 -6.48 21.96
N GLN A 2 15.32 -5.36 21.98
CA GLN A 2 14.19 -5.17 22.90
C GLN A 2 12.98 -5.95 22.36
N GLN A 3 12.37 -6.80 23.18
CA GLN A 3 11.11 -7.46 22.82
C GLN A 3 10.02 -6.39 22.62
N PRO A 4 9.24 -6.44 21.53
CA PRO A 4 8.17 -5.49 21.29
C PRO A 4 7.16 -5.56 22.43
N SER A 5 6.66 -4.40 22.87
CA SER A 5 5.68 -4.37 23.96
C SER A 5 4.39 -5.08 23.53
N LYS A 6 3.68 -5.72 24.48
CA LYS A 6 2.40 -6.42 24.20
C LYS A 6 1.38 -5.53 23.46
N HIS A 7 1.47 -4.20 23.62
CA HIS A 7 0.62 -3.23 22.91
C HIS A 7 0.97 -3.07 21.43
N GLU A 8 2.26 -3.07 21.08
CA GLU A 8 2.72 -2.95 19.68
C GLU A 8 2.37 -4.20 18.87
N ALA A 9 2.50 -5.39 19.48
CA ALA A 9 2.13 -6.65 18.85
C ALA A 9 0.62 -6.69 18.49
N ARG A 10 -0.24 -6.20 19.40
CA ARG A 10 -1.69 -6.11 19.17
C ARG A 10 -2.05 -5.08 18.10
N ALA A 11 -1.37 -3.94 18.05
CA ALA A 11 -1.59 -2.93 17.03
C ALA A 11 -1.17 -3.41 15.64
N SER A 12 -0.04 -4.13 15.53
CA SER A 12 0.42 -4.74 14.28
C SER A 12 -0.54 -5.84 13.80
N ALA A 13 -1.00 -6.70 14.72
CA ALA A 13 -1.98 -7.75 14.41
C ALA A 13 -3.32 -7.18 13.93
N ARG A 14 -3.80 -6.06 14.52
CA ARG A 14 -5.01 -5.37 14.06
C ARG A 14 -4.86 -4.79 12.65
N LYS A 15 -3.70 -4.21 12.32
CA LYS A 15 -3.41 -3.69 10.97
C LYS A 15 -3.38 -4.82 9.94
N PHE A 16 -2.76 -5.94 10.28
CA PHE A 16 -2.74 -7.14 9.45
C PHE A 16 -4.15 -7.71 9.24
N TRP A 17 -4.95 -7.82 10.30
CA TRP A 17 -6.34 -8.28 10.20
C TRP A 17 -7.20 -7.36 9.35
N PHE A 18 -7.12 -6.04 9.56
CA PHE A 18 -7.86 -5.08 8.76
C PHE A 18 -7.46 -5.16 7.28
N PHE A 19 -6.16 -5.34 7.01
CA PHE A 19 -5.65 -5.56 5.67
C PHE A 19 -6.18 -6.85 5.02
N CYS A 20 -6.18 -7.97 5.76
CA CYS A 20 -6.80 -9.22 5.31
C CYS A 20 -8.29 -9.06 5.04
N VAL A 21 -9.01 -8.27 5.85
CA VAL A 21 -10.43 -7.96 5.63
C VAL A 21 -10.62 -7.10 4.38
N VAL A 22 -9.79 -6.09 4.13
CA VAL A 22 -9.88 -5.28 2.90
C VAL A 22 -9.58 -6.12 1.66
N LEU A 23 -8.58 -7.00 1.72
CA LEU A 23 -8.27 -7.97 0.65
C LEU A 23 -9.44 -8.93 0.41
N ALA A 24 -9.99 -9.50 1.48
CA ALA A 24 -11.12 -10.41 1.41
C ALA A 24 -12.38 -9.72 0.87
N VAL A 25 -12.69 -8.51 1.33
CA VAL A 25 -13.83 -7.73 0.84
C VAL A 25 -13.60 -7.35 -0.62
N SER A 26 -12.41 -6.93 -1.02
CA SER A 26 -12.10 -6.59 -2.42
C SER A 26 -12.18 -7.81 -3.34
N ALA A 27 -11.72 -8.98 -2.85
CA ALA A 27 -11.82 -10.24 -3.58
C ALA A 27 -13.27 -10.72 -3.69
N VAL A 28 -14.05 -10.71 -2.60
CA VAL A 28 -15.47 -11.08 -2.57
C VAL A 28 -16.30 -10.12 -3.42
N TRP A 29 -16.02 -8.82 -3.35
CA TRP A 29 -16.69 -7.81 -4.17
C TRP A 29 -16.33 -8.00 -5.65
N GLY A 30 -15.05 -8.18 -5.98
CA GLY A 30 -14.61 -8.51 -7.35
C GLY A 30 -15.26 -9.80 -7.87
N PHE A 31 -15.45 -10.81 -7.02
CA PHE A 31 -16.12 -12.06 -7.36
C PHE A 31 -17.63 -11.89 -7.55
N ALA A 32 -18.30 -11.12 -6.68
CA ALA A 32 -19.74 -10.83 -6.80
C ALA A 32 -20.06 -10.04 -8.07
N TRP A 33 -19.18 -9.14 -8.49
CA TRP A 33 -19.31 -8.41 -9.74
C TRP A 33 -18.88 -9.24 -10.96
N ALA A 34 -17.89 -10.14 -10.80
CA ALA A 34 -17.59 -11.15 -11.80
C ALA A 34 -18.77 -12.12 -12.01
N ASP A 35 -19.58 -12.35 -10.97
CA ASP A 35 -20.81 -13.15 -11.01
C ASP A 35 -21.97 -12.43 -11.75
N GLN A 36 -22.03 -11.10 -11.69
CA GLN A 36 -22.91 -10.34 -12.58
C GLN A 36 -22.42 -10.34 -14.04
N LEU A 37 -21.11 -10.34 -14.26
CA LEU A 37 -20.50 -10.64 -15.57
C LEU A 37 -20.62 -12.13 -15.94
N LEU A 38 -21.05 -13.02 -15.03
CA LEU A 38 -21.29 -14.43 -15.32
C LEU A 38 -22.49 -14.65 -16.23
N TRP A 39 -23.45 -13.72 -16.21
CA TRP A 39 -24.61 -13.72 -17.11
C TRP A 39 -24.28 -13.28 -18.55
N SER A 40 -23.14 -12.63 -18.82
CA SER A 40 -22.79 -12.13 -20.17
C SER A 40 -22.00 -13.13 -21.03
N GLY A 41 -21.62 -14.30 -20.50
CA GLY A 41 -20.90 -15.35 -21.25
C GLY A 41 -19.42 -15.08 -21.59
N ASP A 42 -18.91 -13.85 -21.45
CA ASP A 42 -17.58 -13.48 -21.92
C ASP A 42 -16.47 -13.72 -20.87
N ARG A 43 -15.77 -14.85 -21.00
CA ARG A 43 -14.73 -15.27 -20.05
C ARG A 43 -13.53 -14.32 -20.03
N THR A 44 -13.16 -13.74 -21.17
CA THR A 44 -11.97 -12.88 -21.28
C THR A 44 -12.14 -11.60 -20.45
N ASN A 45 -13.31 -10.97 -20.55
CA ASN A 45 -13.64 -9.79 -19.76
C ASN A 45 -13.66 -10.07 -18.25
N ARG A 46 -14.09 -11.27 -17.84
CA ARG A 46 -14.04 -11.70 -16.43
C ARG A 46 -12.61 -11.79 -15.91
N PHE A 47 -11.72 -12.43 -16.67
CA PHE A 47 -10.30 -12.53 -16.29
C PHE A 47 -9.66 -11.16 -16.15
N LEU A 48 -9.94 -10.23 -17.07
CA LEU A 48 -9.41 -8.87 -17.02
C LEU A 48 -9.93 -8.09 -15.79
N VAL A 49 -11.22 -8.22 -15.47
CA VAL A 49 -11.82 -7.60 -14.27
C VAL A 49 -11.19 -8.16 -13.00
N VAL A 50 -11.14 -9.48 -12.84
CA VAL A 50 -10.53 -10.12 -11.66
C VAL A 50 -9.04 -9.77 -11.54
N ALA A 51 -8.30 -9.79 -12.65
CA ALA A 51 -6.89 -9.42 -12.69
C ALA A 51 -6.67 -7.95 -12.28
N SER A 52 -7.56 -7.04 -12.70
CA SER A 52 -7.46 -5.62 -12.33
C SER A 52 -7.65 -5.39 -10.82
N PHE A 53 -8.63 -6.04 -10.19
CA PHE A 53 -8.82 -5.98 -8.74
C PHE A 53 -7.66 -6.65 -8.00
N GLY A 54 -7.16 -7.78 -8.51
CA GLY A 54 -5.97 -8.45 -7.98
C GLY A 54 -4.75 -7.54 -8.00
N LEU A 55 -4.51 -6.82 -9.09
CA LEU A 55 -3.41 -5.87 -9.24
C LEU A 55 -3.45 -4.75 -8.20
N VAL A 56 -4.61 -4.12 -7.98
CA VAL A 56 -4.76 -3.07 -6.96
C VAL A 56 -4.58 -3.65 -5.56
N ALA A 57 -5.22 -4.78 -5.26
CA ALA A 57 -5.14 -5.39 -3.94
C ALA A 57 -3.70 -5.85 -3.58
N LEU A 58 -2.92 -6.28 -4.58
CA LEU A 58 -1.52 -6.69 -4.41
C LEU A 58 -0.53 -5.52 -4.43
N SER A 59 -0.89 -4.38 -5.04
CA SER A 59 -0.02 -3.19 -5.02
C SER A 59 0.21 -2.66 -3.60
N ALA A 60 -0.85 -2.67 -2.76
CA ALA A 60 -0.82 -2.30 -1.34
C ALA A 60 0.26 -3.00 -0.49
N PRO A 61 0.30 -4.34 -0.40
CA PRO A 61 1.32 -5.05 0.38
C PRO A 61 2.71 -4.88 -0.22
N VAL A 62 2.84 -4.90 -1.55
CA VAL A 62 4.13 -4.73 -2.23
C VAL A 62 4.70 -3.35 -1.94
N GLY A 63 3.90 -2.29 -2.10
CA GLY A 63 4.26 -0.92 -1.77
C GLY A 63 4.66 -0.79 -0.30
N ALA A 64 3.89 -1.40 0.61
CA ALA A 64 4.18 -1.37 2.05
C ALA A 64 5.51 -2.07 2.38
N LEU A 65 5.80 -3.21 1.75
CA LEU A 65 7.06 -3.94 1.91
C LEU A 65 8.25 -3.13 1.41
N VAL A 66 8.16 -2.58 0.20
CA VAL A 66 9.23 -1.76 -0.39
C VAL A 66 9.47 -0.51 0.46
N ARG A 67 8.39 0.16 0.90
CA ARG A 67 8.48 1.30 1.82
C ARG A 67 9.18 0.94 3.12
N MET A 68 8.88 -0.23 3.69
CA MET A 68 9.52 -0.68 4.93
C MET A 68 11.02 -0.90 4.73
N GLN A 69 11.44 -1.40 3.57
CA GLN A 69 12.87 -1.52 3.24
C GLN A 69 13.54 -0.15 3.15
N VAL A 70 12.86 0.85 2.57
CA VAL A 70 13.37 2.23 2.54
C VAL A 70 13.48 2.81 3.95
N PHE A 71 12.48 2.59 4.80
CA PHE A 71 12.52 3.05 6.20
C PHE A 71 13.68 2.42 6.96
N LYS A 72 13.89 1.10 6.84
CA LYS A 72 15.02 0.40 7.48
C LYS A 72 16.38 1.01 7.14
N ARG A 73 16.58 1.47 5.89
CA ARG A 73 17.82 2.15 5.46
C ARG A 73 18.02 3.54 6.09
N HIS A 74 16.97 4.14 6.63
CA HIS A 74 16.98 5.50 7.18
C HIS A 74 16.57 5.52 8.66
N TRP A 75 16.66 4.38 9.36
CA TRP A 75 16.45 4.29 10.80
C TRP A 75 17.67 4.86 11.53
N VAL A 76 17.44 5.78 12.46
CA VAL A 76 18.45 6.32 13.37
C VAL A 76 17.90 6.19 14.79
N GLY A 77 18.50 5.29 15.58
CA GLY A 77 17.99 4.94 16.91
C GLY A 77 16.63 4.24 16.80
N GLN A 78 15.59 4.82 17.42
CA GLN A 78 14.22 4.29 17.43
C GLN A 78 13.28 4.98 16.42
N ALA A 79 13.81 5.83 15.54
CA ALA A 79 12.99 6.67 14.66
C ALA A 79 13.53 6.74 13.23
N VAL A 80 12.64 6.97 12.27
CA VAL A 80 13.00 7.18 10.85
C VAL A 80 13.37 8.65 10.66
N THR A 81 14.41 8.93 9.87
CA THR A 81 14.71 10.33 9.47
C THR A 81 13.60 10.93 8.61
N PRO A 82 13.38 12.26 8.64
CA PRO A 82 12.36 12.90 7.81
C PRO A 82 12.55 12.61 6.31
N MET A 83 13.82 12.60 5.86
CA MET A 83 14.17 12.26 4.48
C MET A 83 13.82 10.81 4.13
N GLY A 84 14.08 9.86 5.04
CA GLY A 84 13.68 8.47 4.88
C GLY A 84 12.18 8.28 4.82
N PHE A 85 11.42 9.03 5.62
CA PHE A 85 9.97 9.00 5.61
C PHE A 85 9.39 9.52 4.28
N VAL A 86 9.86 10.67 3.80
CA VAL A 86 9.43 11.25 2.52
C VAL A 86 9.78 10.30 1.38
N ARG A 87 11.00 9.76 1.34
CA ARG A 87 11.43 8.79 0.32
C ARG A 87 10.57 7.52 0.34
N GLY A 88 10.36 6.92 1.51
CA GLY A 88 9.55 5.72 1.62
C GLY A 88 8.08 5.95 1.26
N THR A 89 7.53 7.13 1.60
CA THR A 89 6.15 7.50 1.23
C THR A 89 6.03 7.75 -0.27
N ARG A 90 7.00 8.42 -0.90
CA ARG A 90 7.03 8.60 -2.36
C ARG A 90 7.09 7.26 -3.10
N VAL A 91 7.95 6.34 -2.67
CA VAL A 91 8.05 5.02 -3.28
C VAL A 91 6.75 4.24 -3.13
N PHE A 92 6.10 4.28 -1.96
CA PHE A 92 4.78 3.70 -1.77
C PHE A 92 3.76 4.28 -2.76
N LEU A 93 3.64 5.60 -2.84
CA LEU A 93 2.71 6.25 -3.75
C LEU A 93 2.97 5.92 -5.23
N LEU A 94 4.24 5.78 -5.63
CA LEU A 94 4.59 5.38 -7.00
C LEU A 94 4.16 3.94 -7.32
N VAL A 95 4.36 3.01 -6.38
CA VAL A 95 3.91 1.62 -6.53
C VAL A 95 2.38 1.56 -6.62
N GLU A 96 1.67 2.26 -5.73
CA GLU A 96 0.20 2.36 -5.76
C GLU A 96 -0.29 2.97 -7.07
N LEU A 97 0.28 4.10 -7.49
CA LEU A 97 -0.11 4.77 -8.72
C LEU A 97 0.09 3.88 -9.94
N THR A 98 1.19 3.12 -9.98
CA THR A 98 1.48 2.18 -11.06
C THR A 98 0.46 1.02 -11.07
N GLY A 99 0.13 0.47 -9.89
CA GLY A 99 -0.90 -0.55 -9.75
C GLY A 99 -2.29 -0.06 -10.19
N ILE A 100 -2.65 1.17 -9.80
CA ILE A 100 -3.90 1.81 -10.21
C ILE A 100 -3.92 2.03 -11.73
N VAL A 101 -2.89 2.63 -12.32
CA VAL A 101 -2.85 2.88 -13.77
C VAL A 101 -2.91 1.58 -14.56
N ALA A 102 -2.17 0.55 -14.16
CA ALA A 102 -2.18 -0.75 -14.83
C ALA A 102 -3.56 -1.43 -14.75
N ALA A 103 -4.18 -1.44 -13.56
CA ALA A 103 -5.50 -2.01 -13.37
C ALA A 103 -6.61 -1.22 -14.08
N GLY A 104 -6.51 0.12 -14.10
CA GLY A 104 -7.39 1.00 -14.86
C GLY A 104 -7.29 0.76 -16.36
N GLY A 105 -6.08 0.53 -16.88
CA GLY A 105 -5.85 0.11 -18.26
C GLY A 105 -6.58 -1.20 -18.58
N LEU A 106 -6.45 -2.21 -17.74
CA LEU A 106 -7.17 -3.49 -17.89
C LEU A 106 -8.69 -3.31 -17.84
N MET A 107 -9.19 -2.45 -16.95
CA MET A 107 -10.62 -2.09 -16.87
C MET A 107 -11.12 -1.43 -18.17
N LEU A 108 -10.34 -0.55 -18.80
CA LEU A 108 -10.73 0.07 -20.08
C LEU A 108 -10.83 -0.95 -21.21
N PHE A 109 -9.93 -1.95 -21.24
CA PHE A 109 -10.02 -3.05 -22.20
C PHE A 109 -11.18 -3.99 -21.90
N ALA A 110 -11.49 -4.23 -20.63
CA ALA A 110 -12.57 -5.11 -20.21
C ALA A 110 -13.99 -4.52 -20.45
N ARG A 111 -14.08 -3.20 -20.68
CA ARG A 111 -15.34 -2.43 -20.85
C ARG A 111 -16.44 -2.86 -19.88
N PRO A 112 -16.16 -2.93 -18.56
CA PRO A 112 -17.13 -3.43 -17.61
C PRO A 112 -18.28 -2.42 -17.42
N PRO A 113 -19.42 -2.86 -16.88
CA PRO A 113 -20.50 -1.96 -16.51
C PRO A 113 -20.00 -0.87 -15.55
N VAL A 114 -20.58 0.33 -15.66
CA VAL A 114 -20.18 1.55 -14.93
C VAL A 114 -20.07 1.32 -13.41
N SER A 115 -20.91 0.46 -12.85
CA SER A 115 -20.91 0.11 -11.44
C SER A 115 -19.65 -0.63 -10.98
N VAL A 116 -19.03 -1.45 -11.84
CA VAL A 116 -17.74 -2.13 -11.56
C VAL A 116 -16.61 -1.10 -11.55
N PHE A 117 -16.67 -0.13 -12.46
CA PHE A 117 -15.71 0.97 -12.53
C PHE A 117 -15.74 1.86 -11.27
N TRP A 118 -16.94 2.15 -10.73
CA TRP A 118 -17.07 2.84 -9.45
C TRP A 118 -16.55 2.02 -8.26
N GLY A 119 -16.83 0.71 -8.25
CA GLY A 119 -16.29 -0.20 -7.23
C GLY A 119 -14.76 -0.22 -7.20
N TYR A 120 -14.14 -0.20 -8.39
CA TYR A 120 -12.70 -0.07 -8.54
C TYR A 120 -12.16 1.23 -7.90
N GLY A 121 -12.78 2.38 -8.19
CA GLY A 121 -12.38 3.66 -7.60
C GLY A 121 -12.45 3.67 -6.08
N LEU A 122 -13.47 3.02 -5.51
CA LEU A 122 -13.62 2.89 -4.06
C LEU A 122 -12.54 2.00 -3.43
N VAL A 123 -12.19 0.88 -4.07
CA VAL A 123 -11.09 0.01 -3.61
C VAL A 123 -9.75 0.73 -3.68
N ALA A 124 -9.46 1.45 -4.76
CA ALA A 124 -8.23 2.24 -4.89
C ALA A 124 -8.11 3.30 -3.78
N LEU A 125 -9.20 3.99 -3.45
CA LEU A 125 -9.23 4.96 -2.34
C LEU A 125 -8.99 4.29 -0.97
N LEU A 126 -9.61 3.13 -0.71
CA LEU A 126 -9.41 2.39 0.52
C LEU A 126 -7.96 1.93 0.69
N VAL A 127 -7.35 1.44 -0.39
CA VAL A 127 -5.94 1.03 -0.38
C VAL A 127 -5.04 2.21 -0.03
N LEU A 128 -5.24 3.37 -0.66
CA LEU A 128 -4.48 4.59 -0.35
C LEU A 128 -4.67 5.03 1.11
N ALA A 129 -5.90 4.96 1.62
CA ALA A 129 -6.22 5.33 3.00
C ALA A 129 -5.55 4.41 4.04
N VAL A 130 -5.57 3.08 3.80
CA VAL A 130 -4.92 2.08 4.66
C VAL A 130 -3.40 2.16 4.57
N GLY A 131 -2.90 2.46 3.38
CA GLY A 131 -1.48 2.60 3.09
C GLY A 131 -0.80 3.76 3.83
N TYR A 132 -1.54 4.77 4.29
CA TYR A 132 -0.94 5.96 4.88
C TYR A 132 -0.12 5.65 6.15
N PRO A 133 1.15 6.10 6.25
CA PRO A 133 2.03 5.74 7.36
C PRO A 133 1.58 6.40 8.67
N ARG A 134 0.75 5.69 9.45
CA ARG A 134 0.29 6.11 10.79
C ARG A 134 1.17 5.50 11.89
N GLY A 135 1.77 6.37 12.69
CA GLY A 135 2.44 6.01 13.95
C GLY A 135 3.90 5.58 13.83
N ILE A 136 4.61 5.96 12.75
CA ILE A 136 6.06 5.77 12.69
C ILE A 136 6.72 6.99 13.36
N PRO A 137 7.52 6.80 14.42
CA PRO A 137 8.22 7.90 15.07
C PRO A 137 9.21 8.52 14.08
N MET A 138 9.09 9.82 13.86
CA MET A 138 10.06 10.63 13.12
C MET A 138 11.08 11.21 14.09
N ASN A 139 12.37 11.10 13.77
CA ASN A 139 13.38 11.85 14.49
C ASN A 139 13.32 13.31 14.00
N THR A 140 12.82 14.21 14.85
CA THR A 140 12.75 15.64 14.56
C THR A 140 14.09 16.36 14.74
N ARG A 141 15.07 15.70 15.36
CA ARG A 141 16.44 16.22 15.38
C ARG A 141 17.02 16.04 13.98
N LEU A 142 17.34 17.15 13.33
CA LEU A 142 18.22 17.16 12.16
C LEU A 142 19.44 16.30 12.49
N PRO A 143 20.02 15.55 11.53
CA PRO A 143 21.30 14.92 11.77
C PRO A 143 22.24 16.03 12.23
N GLU A 144 22.70 15.95 13.48
CA GLU A 144 23.80 16.78 13.93
C GLU A 144 24.93 16.46 12.97
N PHE A 145 25.15 17.35 12.00
CA PHE A 145 26.42 17.42 11.32
C PHE A 145 27.41 17.70 12.44
N SER A 146 27.98 16.64 13.01
CA SER A 146 29.18 16.75 13.81
C SER A 146 30.27 17.19 12.83
N ILE A 147 30.28 18.48 12.52
CA ILE A 147 31.47 19.17 12.05
C ILE A 147 32.37 19.13 13.28
N SER A 148 33.03 17.99 13.48
CA SER A 148 34.25 17.97 14.27
C SER A 148 35.25 18.76 13.44
N HIS A 149 35.21 20.09 13.59
CA HIS A 149 36.38 20.90 13.34
C HIS A 149 37.45 20.37 14.29
N SER A 150 38.26 19.43 13.80
CA SER A 150 39.56 19.18 14.38
C SER A 150 40.40 20.43 14.12
N LYS A 151 40.16 21.48 14.91
CA LYS A 151 41.23 22.38 15.31
C LYS A 151 42.19 21.53 16.13
N ARG A 152 43.19 20.96 15.47
CA ARG A 152 44.46 20.63 16.10
C ARG A 152 45.56 21.14 15.18
N LEU A 153 46.05 22.31 15.61
CA LEU A 153 47.42 22.83 15.53
C LEU A 153 48.05 22.92 14.13
#